data_AF-A0A9C6X5A2-F1
#
_entry.id   AF-A0A9C6X5A2-F1
#
_cell.length_a   1.000
_cell.length_b   1.000
_cell.length_c   1.000
_cell.angle_alpha   90.00
_cell.angle_beta   90.00
_cell.angle_gamma   90.00
#
_symmetry.space_group_name_H-M   'P 1'
#
loop_
_entity.id
_entity.type
_entity.pdbx_description
1 polymer ?
#
loop_
_entity_poly.entity_id
_entity_poly.type
_entity_poly.pdbx_seq_one_letter_code
_entity_poly.pdbx_strand_id
1 'polypeptide(L)'
;MRLEEAGPGAGARRARLMSPLRSIARSLRDVLHLRGVRDPGQDVDVEHDGVPAHFLLQPQHEEIGYTRFYFPQGKPILAQHLDLVLKKVAAAFDNFPNQQVPRHQFGVITKACDCPLYWKAPLFIACGGDKAGYVDVNSFLDYWRNLCSSCHNPASRFLSVLTRGQRDYLLPEDFIPLVQDVVETHPGLTFLKEATEFHSRYVHTVIARIYYCVNRSWSGRISLAELRRSNLLTVLKLLEDEDDINAITQYFSYEHFYVIYCKFWELDRDHDLFIDRHDLARHSDHALSSRLIDRIFSGAVTRGGRHKLREDRMSYTEFVWFLLSEEDKTHPTAVEYWFRCMDLDGDGFLSMYELEYFYEEQLQRMDAIGIETLPFEDCLCQMLDMIRPEVQGKISLSDLKRCKMTSIFFDTFFNLEKYLDHEQRDPFASQRDHDNEGRELSDWDRYAAEEYELLVAEEGGQDPQEDLRLEDEM
;
A
#
# COMPACT_ATOMS: atom_id res chain seq x y z
N MET A 1 -39.26 -32.98 10.91
CA MET A 1 -38.73 -34.08 11.74
C MET A 1 -37.22 -33.97 11.64
N ARG A 2 -36.59 -33.60 12.76
CA ARG A 2 -35.14 -33.48 13.06
C ARG A 2 -34.29 -32.52 12.22
N LEU A 3 -34.15 -31.32 12.81
CA LEU A 3 -32.96 -30.49 12.82
C LEU A 3 -31.80 -31.29 13.45
N GLU A 4 -30.62 -31.30 12.85
CA GLU A 4 -29.37 -31.69 13.51
C GLU A 4 -28.50 -30.45 13.72
N GLU A 5 -28.14 -30.25 14.98
CA GLU A 5 -27.40 -29.15 15.55
C GLU A 5 -25.93 -29.20 15.11
N ALA A 6 -25.41 -28.08 14.62
CA ALA A 6 -23.97 -27.88 14.49
C ALA A 6 -23.36 -27.80 15.90
N GLY A 7 -22.50 -28.78 16.24
CA GLY A 7 -21.95 -28.92 17.58
C GLY A 7 -20.94 -27.84 18.00
N PRO A 8 -20.61 -27.73 19.30
CA PRO A 8 -19.85 -26.62 19.90
C PRO A 8 -18.33 -26.56 19.57
N GLY A 9 -17.90 -27.19 18.48
CA GLY A 9 -16.47 -27.41 18.18
C GLY A 9 -15.75 -26.28 17.46
N ALA A 10 -16.45 -25.31 16.88
CA ALA A 10 -15.85 -24.22 16.10
C ALA A 10 -15.27 -23.12 17.00
N GLY A 11 -15.93 -22.79 18.11
CA GLY A 11 -15.46 -21.78 19.08
C GLY A 11 -14.17 -22.18 19.81
N ALA A 12 -14.01 -23.47 20.12
CA ALA A 12 -12.81 -23.99 20.79
C ALA A 12 -11.58 -24.09 19.88
N ARG A 13 -11.76 -24.08 18.55
CA ARG A 13 -10.66 -23.93 17.56
C ARG A 13 -10.31 -22.46 17.30
N ARG A 14 -11.31 -21.56 17.28
CA ARG A 14 -11.15 -20.08 17.30
C ARG A 14 -10.27 -19.65 18.49
N ALA A 15 -10.67 -20.06 19.70
CA ALA A 15 -9.84 -20.78 20.68
C ALA A 15 -8.30 -20.71 20.61
N ARG A 16 -7.76 -21.71 19.92
CA ARG A 16 -6.37 -22.18 20.04
C ARG A 16 -5.45 -21.60 18.97
N LEU A 17 -5.99 -21.29 17.78
CA LEU A 17 -5.22 -20.68 16.68
C LEU A 17 -5.11 -19.15 16.81
N MET A 18 -6.07 -18.49 17.45
CA MET A 18 -5.97 -17.07 17.83
C MET A 18 -5.21 -16.86 19.16
N SER A 19 -4.73 -17.93 19.81
CA SER A 19 -4.12 -17.79 21.15
C SER A 19 -2.82 -16.95 21.21
N PRO A 20 -1.97 -16.90 20.16
CA PRO A 20 -0.87 -15.95 20.11
C PRO A 20 -1.34 -14.49 19.92
N LEU A 21 -2.45 -14.27 19.20
CA LEU A 21 -3.05 -12.94 18.99
C LEU A 21 -3.67 -12.37 20.28
N ARG A 22 -4.26 -13.24 21.14
CA ARG A 22 -4.84 -12.90 22.45
C ARG A 22 -3.91 -12.21 23.44
N SER A 23 -2.59 -12.35 23.26
CA SER A 23 -1.58 -11.77 24.15
C SER A 23 -1.01 -10.45 23.64
N ILE A 24 -1.16 -10.17 22.34
CA ILE A 24 -0.47 -9.08 21.65
C ILE A 24 -1.29 -7.79 21.69
N ALA A 25 -2.63 -7.89 21.57
CA ALA A 25 -3.54 -6.74 21.61
C ALA A 25 -3.57 -5.99 22.96
N ARG A 26 -3.03 -6.58 24.04
CA ARG A 26 -3.05 -6.00 25.40
C ARG A 26 -1.91 -5.04 25.72
N SER A 27 -0.85 -4.95 24.90
CA SER A 27 0.41 -4.28 25.31
C SER A 27 0.62 -2.84 24.82
N LEU A 28 -0.37 -2.20 24.18
CA LEU A 28 -0.19 -0.87 23.54
C LEU A 28 -1.07 0.23 24.14
N ARG A 29 -1.17 0.35 25.47
CA ARG A 29 -2.03 1.37 26.10
C ARG A 29 -1.34 2.44 26.95
N ASP A 30 -0.03 2.57 26.94
CA ASP A 30 0.61 3.63 27.73
C ASP A 30 1.55 4.52 26.91
N VAL A 31 1.33 5.84 27.06
CA VAL A 31 2.21 7.01 26.79
C VAL A 31 1.77 7.90 25.61
N LEU A 32 0.99 8.95 25.89
CA LEU A 32 0.99 10.21 25.13
C LEU A 32 0.60 11.43 25.99
N HIS A 33 1.46 12.47 26.02
CA HIS A 33 1.19 13.92 26.20
C HIS A 33 2.57 14.64 26.34
N LEU A 34 2.95 15.78 25.73
CA LEU A 34 2.30 16.89 25.00
C LEU A 34 3.37 17.60 24.11
N ARG A 35 2.96 18.24 22.99
CA ARG A 35 3.76 19.19 22.18
C ARG A 35 3.28 20.64 22.42
N GLY A 36 4.20 21.60 22.27
CA GLY A 36 3.89 23.02 22.08
C GLY A 36 4.74 23.62 20.95
N VAL A 37 4.11 24.34 20.04
CA VAL A 37 4.71 25.04 18.87
C VAL A 37 4.58 26.55 19.06
N ARG A 38 5.55 27.34 18.57
CA ARG A 38 5.47 28.80 18.41
C ARG A 38 5.73 29.19 16.95
N ASP A 39 5.00 30.22 16.54
CA ASP A 39 4.93 30.87 15.23
C ASP A 39 5.97 32.01 15.08
N PRO A 40 6.48 32.36 13.88
CA PRO A 40 7.30 33.55 13.66
C PRO A 40 6.57 34.63 12.85
N GLY A 41 6.85 35.90 13.15
CA GLY A 41 6.52 37.02 12.26
C GLY A 41 7.39 38.23 12.56
N GLN A 42 7.99 38.81 11.51
CA GLN A 42 7.89 40.24 11.17
C GLN A 42 8.75 40.64 9.95
N ASP A 43 8.19 41.61 9.22
CA ASP A 43 8.63 42.29 8.01
C ASP A 43 9.97 43.04 8.09
N VAL A 44 10.62 43.25 6.94
CA VAL A 44 11.48 44.42 6.70
C VAL A 44 11.45 44.86 5.24
N ASP A 45 11.53 46.19 5.08
CA ASP A 45 11.26 47.06 3.94
C ASP A 45 12.14 46.96 2.68
N VAL A 46 11.57 47.55 1.62
CA VAL A 46 12.08 47.77 0.26
C VAL A 46 12.93 49.04 0.20
N GLU A 47 14.09 48.98 -0.46
CA GLU A 47 14.73 50.16 -1.06
C GLU A 47 15.15 49.92 -2.52
N HIS A 48 14.78 50.89 -3.36
CA HIS A 48 15.12 51.05 -4.76
C HIS A 48 16.57 51.51 -4.92
N ASP A 49 17.27 50.99 -5.93
CA ASP A 49 18.35 51.75 -6.56
C ASP A 49 18.52 51.44 -8.05
N GLY A 50 19.00 52.46 -8.76
CA GLY A 50 18.68 52.74 -10.16
C GLY A 50 19.39 51.92 -11.24
N VAL A 51 18.72 51.85 -12.39
CA VAL A 51 19.23 51.32 -13.65
C VAL A 51 20.02 52.39 -14.41
N PRO A 52 21.18 52.06 -15.00
CA PRO A 52 21.68 52.78 -16.17
C PRO A 52 21.61 51.94 -17.44
N ALA A 53 21.22 52.61 -18.52
CA ALA A 53 20.94 52.06 -19.83
C ALA A 53 22.18 51.85 -20.72
N HIS A 54 22.03 50.89 -21.63
CA HIS A 54 22.71 50.71 -22.92
C HIS A 54 24.22 50.43 -22.95
N PHE A 55 24.56 49.16 -23.17
CA PHE A 55 25.61 48.78 -24.12
C PHE A 55 25.03 47.81 -25.15
N LEU A 56 25.02 48.24 -26.41
CA LEU A 56 24.67 47.44 -27.57
C LEU A 56 25.74 46.35 -27.77
N LEU A 57 25.44 45.10 -27.41
CA LEU A 57 26.25 43.95 -27.79
C LEU A 57 25.71 43.38 -29.12
N GLN A 58 26.61 43.29 -30.09
CA GLN A 58 26.40 42.63 -31.39
C GLN A 58 25.96 41.17 -31.19
N PRO A 59 25.20 40.59 -32.14
CA PRO A 59 24.74 39.22 -32.02
C PRO A 59 25.93 38.27 -32.11
N GLN A 60 26.41 37.81 -30.96
CA GLN A 60 27.23 36.62 -30.89
C GLN A 60 26.29 35.45 -31.23
N HIS A 61 26.63 34.71 -32.28
CA HIS A 61 26.05 33.40 -32.52
C HIS A 61 26.38 32.53 -31.30
N GLU A 62 25.50 32.50 -30.30
CA GLU A 62 25.47 31.45 -29.30
C GLU A 62 25.11 30.16 -30.04
N GLU A 63 26.11 29.30 -30.27
CA GLU A 63 25.84 27.89 -30.47
C GLU A 63 25.02 27.44 -29.26
N ILE A 64 23.74 27.15 -29.47
CA ILE A 64 22.89 26.47 -28.48
C ILE A 64 23.47 25.05 -28.35
N GLY A 65 24.51 24.93 -27.54
CA GLY A 65 25.10 23.66 -27.18
C GLY A 65 24.10 22.90 -26.34
N TYR A 66 23.36 21.97 -26.95
CA TYR A 66 22.47 21.08 -26.22
C TYR A 66 23.31 20.27 -25.22
N THR A 67 23.27 20.66 -23.95
CA THR A 67 23.86 19.88 -22.87
C THR A 67 23.06 18.58 -22.69
N ARG A 68 23.74 17.50 -22.29
CA ARG A 68 23.06 16.22 -22.01
C ARG A 68 21.97 16.46 -20.96
N PHE A 69 20.72 16.17 -21.31
CA PHE A 69 19.56 16.34 -20.43
C PHE A 69 18.99 15.01 -19.92
N TYR A 70 19.31 13.90 -20.58
CA TYR A 70 18.84 12.56 -20.20
C TYR A 70 19.89 11.79 -19.38
N PHE A 71 19.53 11.51 -18.12
CA PHE A 71 20.34 10.80 -17.13
C PHE A 71 19.55 9.67 -16.47
N PRO A 72 19.50 8.46 -17.08
CA PRO A 72 18.74 7.33 -16.56
C PRO A 72 19.04 7.03 -15.09
N GLN A 73 20.32 7.02 -14.73
CA GLN A 73 20.81 6.68 -13.38
C GLN A 73 21.02 7.90 -12.48
N GLY A 74 20.52 9.07 -12.87
CA GLY A 74 20.78 10.34 -12.18
C GLY A 74 22.00 11.08 -12.70
N LYS A 75 22.13 12.35 -12.32
CA LYS A 75 23.31 13.16 -12.68
C LYS A 75 24.53 12.65 -11.91
N PRO A 76 25.69 12.45 -12.56
CA PRO A 76 26.90 11.99 -11.88
C PRO A 76 27.26 12.85 -10.67
N ILE A 77 27.65 12.21 -9.58
CA ILE A 77 28.09 12.87 -8.35
C ILE A 77 29.58 13.21 -8.49
N LEU A 78 30.02 14.29 -7.85
CA LEU A 78 31.43 14.67 -7.74
C LEU A 78 32.25 13.55 -7.10
N ALA A 79 33.35 13.13 -7.74
CA ALA A 79 34.22 12.06 -7.27
C ALA A 79 34.70 12.26 -5.82
N GLN A 80 34.95 13.51 -5.42
CA GLN A 80 35.38 13.87 -4.07
C GLN A 80 34.38 13.44 -2.97
N HIS A 81 33.08 13.47 -3.26
CA HIS A 81 32.07 13.03 -2.30
C HIS A 81 32.12 11.51 -2.09
N LEU A 82 32.33 10.74 -3.16
CA LEU A 82 32.46 9.29 -3.07
C LEU A 82 33.68 8.90 -2.22
N ASP A 83 34.82 9.57 -2.41
CA ASP A 83 36.03 9.30 -1.64
C ASP A 83 35.85 9.57 -0.14
N LEU A 84 35.10 10.63 0.22
CA LEU A 84 34.76 10.92 1.62
C LEU A 84 33.89 9.82 2.23
N VAL A 85 32.86 9.36 1.52
CA VAL A 85 32.01 8.26 1.97
C VAL A 85 32.81 6.97 2.12
N LEU A 86 33.67 6.62 1.15
CA LEU A 86 34.52 5.43 1.22
C LEU A 86 35.48 5.45 2.43
N LYS A 87 36.05 6.62 2.76
CA LYS A 87 36.88 6.78 3.98
C LYS A 87 36.07 6.59 5.25
N LYS A 88 34.86 7.16 5.33
CA LYS A 88 33.94 6.99 6.46
C LYS A 88 33.55 5.52 6.66
N VAL A 89 33.27 4.82 5.56
CA VAL A 89 32.96 3.39 5.55
C VAL A 89 34.16 2.57 6.04
N ALA A 90 35.36 2.79 5.51
CA ALA A 90 36.56 2.08 5.93
C ALA A 90 36.82 2.24 7.46
N ALA A 91 36.71 3.46 7.96
CA ALA A 91 36.82 3.74 9.39
C ALA A 91 35.73 3.06 10.24
N ALA A 92 34.53 2.83 9.67
CA ALA A 92 33.48 2.08 10.35
C ALA A 92 33.86 0.59 10.49
N PHE A 93 34.47 -0.02 9.46
CA PHE A 93 34.95 -1.40 9.49
C PHE A 93 36.09 -1.63 10.49
N ASP A 94 36.92 -0.62 10.77
CA ASP A 94 38.03 -0.71 11.74
C ASP A 94 37.55 -1.01 13.18
N ASN A 95 36.28 -0.75 13.48
CA ASN A 95 35.69 -1.05 14.79
C ASN A 95 35.30 -2.53 14.98
N PHE A 96 35.50 -3.37 13.95
CA PHE A 96 35.09 -4.78 13.96
C PHE A 96 36.29 -5.72 13.87
N PRO A 97 36.25 -6.87 14.57
CA PRO A 97 37.28 -7.89 14.46
C PRO A 97 37.51 -8.31 13.01
N ASN A 98 38.78 -8.40 12.60
CA ASN A 98 39.20 -8.76 11.24
C ASN A 98 38.63 -7.85 10.13
N GLN A 99 38.10 -6.67 10.46
CA GLN A 99 37.35 -5.81 9.53
C GLN A 99 36.20 -6.56 8.84
N GLN A 100 35.55 -7.45 9.58
CA GLN A 100 34.42 -8.27 9.12
C GLN A 100 33.17 -7.94 9.93
N VAL A 101 32.08 -7.61 9.22
CA VAL A 101 30.83 -7.21 9.86
C VAL A 101 29.75 -8.27 9.63
N PRO A 102 29.20 -8.87 10.70
CA PRO A 102 28.09 -9.82 10.59
C PRO A 102 26.76 -9.10 10.35
N ARG A 103 25.75 -9.84 9.86
CA ARG A 103 24.41 -9.31 9.51
C ARG A 103 23.80 -8.41 10.58
N HIS A 104 23.81 -8.84 11.84
CA HIS A 104 23.14 -8.14 12.95
C HIS A 104 23.77 -6.78 13.31
N GLN A 105 25.02 -6.51 12.89
CA GLN A 105 25.70 -5.21 13.14
C GLN A 105 25.86 -4.38 11.85
N PHE A 106 25.34 -4.86 10.72
CA PHE A 106 25.54 -4.23 9.42
C PHE A 106 24.83 -2.88 9.26
N GLY A 107 23.93 -2.52 10.17
CA GLY A 107 23.34 -1.19 10.25
C GLY A 107 24.38 -0.07 10.38
N VAL A 108 25.50 -0.33 11.08
CA VAL A 108 26.60 0.64 11.23
C VAL A 108 27.23 1.00 9.89
N ILE A 109 27.50 0.00 9.04
CA ILE A 109 28.05 0.19 7.69
C ILE A 109 27.03 0.87 6.78
N THR A 110 25.76 0.50 6.90
CA THR A 110 24.66 1.10 6.12
C THR A 110 24.54 2.61 6.39
N LYS A 111 24.61 3.02 7.67
CA LYS A 111 24.63 4.44 8.05
C LYS A 111 25.92 5.15 7.64
N ALA A 112 27.07 4.45 7.63
CA ALA A 112 28.31 5.00 7.12
C ALA A 112 28.24 5.34 5.61
N CYS A 113 27.37 4.66 4.87
CA CYS A 113 27.08 4.92 3.46
C CYS A 113 26.03 6.02 3.21
N ASP A 114 25.55 6.67 4.27
CA ASP A 114 24.44 7.62 4.24
C ASP A 114 23.13 7.02 3.67
N CYS A 115 22.93 5.72 3.90
CA CYS A 115 21.68 5.02 3.57
C CYS A 115 20.76 4.89 4.80
N PRO A 116 19.43 4.85 4.61
CA PRO A 116 18.49 4.48 5.67
C PRO A 116 18.80 3.10 6.25
N LEU A 117 18.52 2.93 7.55
CA LEU A 117 18.87 1.75 8.36
C LEU A 117 18.39 0.44 7.73
N TYR A 118 17.14 0.39 7.27
CA TYR A 118 16.53 -0.83 6.74
C TYR A 118 17.03 -1.22 5.33
N TRP A 119 18.01 -0.52 4.79
CA TRP A 119 18.80 -1.02 3.66
C TRP A 119 19.81 -2.09 4.09
N LYS A 120 20.04 -2.26 5.40
CA LYS A 120 21.07 -3.15 5.96
C LYS A 120 20.98 -4.58 5.44
N ALA A 121 19.80 -5.20 5.43
CA ALA A 121 19.67 -6.58 4.96
C ALA A 121 19.88 -6.71 3.44
N PRO A 122 19.19 -5.94 2.56
CA PRO A 122 19.46 -5.99 1.12
C PRO A 122 20.92 -5.68 0.77
N LEU A 123 21.53 -4.69 1.42
CA LEU A 123 22.92 -4.31 1.16
C LEU A 123 23.91 -5.39 1.60
N PHE A 124 23.69 -6.01 2.76
CA PHE A 124 24.49 -7.14 3.23
C PHE A 124 24.43 -8.32 2.24
N ILE A 125 23.24 -8.62 1.73
CA ILE A 125 23.01 -9.69 0.74
C ILE A 125 23.64 -9.35 -0.61
N ALA A 126 23.52 -8.11 -1.08
CA ALA A 126 24.11 -7.67 -2.34
C ALA A 126 25.65 -7.75 -2.33
N CYS A 127 26.27 -7.62 -1.15
CA CYS A 127 27.71 -7.81 -0.94
C CYS A 127 28.12 -9.30 -0.75
N GLY A 128 27.19 -10.26 -0.84
CA GLY A 128 27.47 -11.69 -0.67
C GLY A 128 27.57 -12.17 0.77
N GLY A 129 27.16 -11.34 1.75
CA GLY A 129 27.22 -11.68 3.17
C GLY A 129 26.31 -12.84 3.58
N ASP A 130 25.26 -13.13 2.80
CA ASP A 130 24.36 -14.27 3.01
C ASP A 130 25.08 -15.62 2.89
N LYS A 131 26.11 -15.70 2.05
CA LYS A 131 26.92 -16.92 1.84
C LYS A 131 28.07 -17.05 2.83
N ALA A 132 28.72 -15.93 3.17
CA ALA A 132 29.90 -15.93 4.03
C ALA A 132 29.57 -15.79 5.53
N GLY A 133 28.37 -15.29 5.87
CA GLY A 133 27.97 -14.96 7.25
C GLY A 133 28.48 -13.59 7.72
N TYR A 134 29.37 -12.95 6.97
CA TYR A 134 29.92 -11.63 7.21
C TYR A 134 30.25 -10.94 5.88
N VAL A 135 30.54 -9.64 5.93
CA VAL A 135 31.11 -8.87 4.82
C VAL A 135 32.42 -8.26 5.29
N ASP A 136 33.50 -8.43 4.53
CA ASP A 136 34.79 -7.77 4.79
C ASP A 136 34.89 -6.39 4.09
N VAL A 137 35.77 -5.55 4.63
CA VAL A 137 35.95 -4.17 4.15
C VAL A 137 36.31 -4.07 2.66
N ASN A 138 37.16 -4.95 2.13
CA ASN A 138 37.65 -4.83 0.76
C ASN A 138 36.52 -5.16 -0.22
N SER A 139 35.83 -6.29 0.03
CA SER A 139 34.66 -6.69 -0.75
C SER A 139 33.58 -5.61 -0.75
N PHE A 140 33.33 -4.98 0.41
CA PHE A 140 32.35 -3.91 0.51
C PHE A 140 32.76 -2.65 -0.25
N LEU A 141 33.99 -2.15 -0.06
CA LEU A 141 34.45 -0.92 -0.70
C LEU A 141 34.46 -1.06 -2.22
N ASP A 142 34.86 -2.22 -2.74
CA ASP A 142 34.84 -2.49 -4.18
C ASP A 142 33.41 -2.55 -4.73
N TYR A 143 32.50 -3.24 -4.04
CA TYR A 143 31.08 -3.24 -4.38
C TYR A 143 30.50 -1.82 -4.37
N TRP A 144 30.70 -1.06 -3.29
CA TRP A 144 30.12 0.28 -3.13
C TRP A 144 30.66 1.27 -4.16
N ARG A 145 31.95 1.17 -4.51
CA ARG A 145 32.55 1.97 -5.58
C ARG A 145 31.93 1.66 -6.93
N ASN A 146 31.74 0.38 -7.26
CA ASN A 146 31.10 -0.06 -8.51
C ASN A 146 29.62 0.34 -8.59
N LEU A 147 28.90 0.28 -7.47
CA LEU A 147 27.53 0.73 -7.37
C LEU A 147 27.43 2.24 -7.62
N CYS A 148 28.27 3.04 -6.96
CA CYS A 148 28.21 4.51 -7.06
C CYS A 148 28.72 5.05 -8.41
N SER A 149 29.55 4.28 -9.13
CA SER A 149 30.01 4.66 -10.48
C SER A 149 28.91 4.55 -11.53
N SER A 150 27.91 3.71 -11.30
CA SER A 150 26.79 3.45 -12.20
C SER A 150 25.46 4.04 -11.73
N CYS A 151 25.26 4.18 -10.41
CA CYS A 151 24.02 4.63 -9.76
C CYS A 151 24.24 5.94 -8.99
N HIS A 152 23.69 7.04 -9.51
CA HIS A 152 24.00 8.39 -9.02
C HIS A 152 22.92 9.02 -8.15
N ASN A 153 21.84 8.31 -7.85
CA ASN A 153 20.84 8.75 -6.87
C ASN A 153 20.29 7.60 -6.01
N PRO A 154 19.64 7.91 -4.87
CA PRO A 154 19.11 6.90 -3.95
C PRO A 154 18.23 5.86 -4.65
N ALA A 155 17.33 6.27 -5.54
CA ALA A 155 16.46 5.33 -6.25
C ALA A 155 17.22 4.33 -7.13
N SER A 156 18.22 4.79 -7.90
CA SER A 156 19.05 3.90 -8.73
C SER A 156 19.87 2.93 -7.88
N ARG A 157 20.42 3.41 -6.75
CA ARG A 157 21.18 2.56 -5.82
C ARG A 157 20.29 1.53 -5.16
N PHE A 158 19.12 1.94 -4.67
CA PHE A 158 18.14 1.04 -4.06
C PHE A 158 17.77 -0.09 -5.01
N LEU A 159 17.40 0.25 -6.24
CA LEU A 159 17.05 -0.72 -7.27
C LEU A 159 18.21 -1.69 -7.53
N SER A 160 19.43 -1.18 -7.73
CA SER A 160 20.59 -2.02 -7.99
C SER A 160 20.96 -2.89 -6.79
N VAL A 161 20.76 -2.42 -5.55
CA VAL A 161 21.01 -3.21 -4.33
C VAL A 161 20.02 -4.38 -4.25
N LEU A 162 18.72 -4.11 -4.36
CA LEU A 162 17.69 -5.15 -4.25
C LEU A 162 17.78 -6.19 -5.38
N THR A 163 18.11 -5.76 -6.59
CA THR A 163 18.29 -6.66 -7.75
C THR A 163 19.66 -7.31 -7.81
N ARG A 164 20.59 -6.96 -6.91
CA ARG A 164 22.01 -7.33 -6.97
C ARG A 164 22.66 -6.97 -8.33
N GLY A 165 22.20 -5.88 -8.95
CA GLY A 165 22.65 -5.39 -10.26
C GLY A 165 22.20 -6.24 -11.46
N GLN A 166 21.29 -7.21 -11.27
CA GLN A 166 20.89 -8.15 -12.33
C GLN A 166 19.82 -7.60 -13.27
N ARG A 167 19.01 -6.65 -12.81
CA ARG A 167 17.82 -6.13 -13.51
C ARG A 167 17.66 -4.63 -13.30
N ASP A 168 16.94 -3.97 -14.21
CA ASP A 168 16.61 -2.55 -14.18
C ASP A 168 15.17 -2.27 -13.66
N TYR A 169 14.53 -3.28 -13.07
CA TYR A 169 13.24 -3.23 -12.40
C TYR A 169 13.23 -4.14 -11.17
N LEU A 170 12.33 -3.87 -10.22
CA LEU A 170 12.11 -4.71 -9.05
C LEU A 170 10.92 -5.65 -9.27
N LEU A 171 11.04 -6.88 -8.78
CA LEU A 171 9.95 -7.86 -8.63
C LEU A 171 9.52 -7.98 -7.16
N PRO A 172 8.36 -8.56 -6.83
CA PRO A 172 7.90 -8.73 -5.45
C PRO A 172 8.93 -9.43 -4.56
N GLU A 173 9.62 -10.45 -5.09
CA GLU A 173 10.58 -11.27 -4.34
C GLU A 173 11.82 -10.48 -3.90
N ASP A 174 12.15 -9.40 -4.63
CA ASP A 174 13.30 -8.55 -4.33
C ASP A 174 13.10 -7.73 -3.03
N PHE A 175 11.85 -7.57 -2.59
CA PHE A 175 11.51 -6.87 -1.34
C PHE A 175 11.50 -7.78 -0.12
N ILE A 176 11.42 -9.11 -0.29
CA ILE A 176 11.31 -10.06 0.83
C ILE A 176 12.43 -9.86 1.87
N PRO A 177 13.73 -9.79 1.49
CA PRO A 177 14.78 -9.64 2.49
C PRO A 177 14.73 -8.31 3.26
N LEU A 178 14.20 -7.26 2.64
CA LEU A 178 14.02 -5.96 3.29
C LEU A 178 12.90 -6.04 4.32
N VAL A 179 11.70 -6.49 3.92
CA VAL A 179 10.53 -6.50 4.81
C VAL A 179 10.72 -7.52 5.93
N GLN A 180 11.35 -8.65 5.65
CA GLN A 180 11.72 -9.63 6.68
C GLN A 180 12.64 -9.02 7.75
N ASP A 181 13.62 -8.21 7.35
CA ASP A 181 14.50 -7.50 8.30
C ASP A 181 13.74 -6.44 9.12
N VAL A 182 12.73 -5.80 8.54
CA VAL A 182 11.82 -4.89 9.28
C VAL A 182 11.07 -5.68 10.36
N VAL A 183 10.45 -6.81 10.04
CA VAL A 183 9.78 -7.70 11.03
C VAL A 183 10.74 -8.13 12.14
N GLU A 184 11.97 -8.50 11.76
CA GLU A 184 12.98 -9.01 12.68
C GLU A 184 13.61 -7.94 13.58
N THR A 185 13.53 -6.65 13.24
CA THR A 185 14.33 -5.61 13.92
C THR A 185 13.59 -4.35 14.33
N HIS A 186 12.43 -4.04 13.76
CA HIS A 186 11.65 -2.86 14.15
C HIS A 186 11.07 -3.02 15.57
N PRO A 187 11.17 -2.00 16.45
CA PRO A 187 10.67 -2.07 17.82
C PRO A 187 9.15 -2.33 17.88
N GLY A 188 8.36 -1.62 17.06
CA GLY A 188 6.92 -1.82 16.92
C GLY A 188 6.47 -3.17 16.35
N LEU A 189 7.37 -4.09 15.97
CA LEU A 189 7.04 -5.45 15.51
C LEU A 189 7.68 -6.55 16.37
N THR A 190 8.21 -6.20 17.55
CA THR A 190 8.85 -7.15 18.47
C THR A 190 7.96 -8.32 18.85
N PHE A 191 6.67 -8.06 19.08
CA PHE A 191 5.68 -9.10 19.36
C PHE A 191 5.49 -10.08 18.20
N LEU A 192 5.64 -9.61 16.96
CA LEU A 192 5.41 -10.43 15.77
C LEU A 192 6.53 -11.45 15.62
N LYS A 193 7.74 -11.18 16.13
CA LYS A 193 8.92 -12.07 16.03
C LYS A 193 8.65 -13.48 16.55
N GLU A 194 7.87 -13.61 17.61
CA GLU A 194 7.53 -14.90 18.20
C GLU A 194 6.44 -15.64 17.40
N ALA A 195 5.62 -14.90 16.66
CA ALA A 195 4.50 -15.40 15.87
C ALA A 195 4.90 -15.65 14.39
N THR A 196 5.83 -16.59 14.19
CA THR A 196 6.42 -16.89 12.86
C THR A 196 5.42 -17.25 11.77
N GLU A 197 4.25 -17.81 12.13
CA GLU A 197 3.17 -18.11 11.19
C GLU A 197 2.63 -16.87 10.45
N PHE A 198 2.70 -15.71 11.10
CA PHE A 198 2.21 -14.44 10.55
C PHE A 198 3.28 -13.65 9.79
N HIS A 199 4.56 -14.01 9.90
CA HIS A 199 5.66 -13.27 9.24
C HIS A 199 5.46 -13.22 7.73
N SER A 200 5.24 -14.39 7.13
CA SER A 200 5.03 -14.51 5.68
C SER A 200 3.82 -13.70 5.21
N ARG A 201 2.75 -13.68 6.02
CA ARG A 201 1.53 -12.91 5.71
C ARG A 201 1.77 -11.42 5.76
N TYR A 202 2.39 -10.92 6.83
CA TYR A 202 2.76 -9.52 6.94
C TYR A 202 3.69 -9.09 5.80
N VAL A 203 4.72 -9.88 5.50
CA VAL A 203 5.65 -9.62 4.38
C VAL A 203 4.89 -9.53 3.05
N HIS A 204 4.03 -10.50 2.74
CA HIS A 204 3.25 -10.47 1.49
C HIS A 204 2.29 -9.28 1.43
N THR A 205 1.67 -8.89 2.54
CA THR A 205 0.76 -7.74 2.59
C THR A 205 1.50 -6.43 2.36
N VAL A 206 2.63 -6.20 3.03
CA VAL A 206 3.46 -5.02 2.82
C VAL A 206 3.90 -4.93 1.36
N ILE A 207 4.37 -6.04 0.78
CA ILE A 207 4.80 -6.07 -0.64
C ILE A 207 3.61 -5.80 -1.57
N ALA A 208 2.45 -6.40 -1.31
CA ALA A 208 1.24 -6.15 -2.10
C ALA A 208 0.84 -4.67 -2.06
N ARG A 209 0.90 -4.03 -0.88
CA ARG A 209 0.65 -2.59 -0.68
C ARG A 209 1.68 -1.72 -1.39
N ILE A 210 2.97 -2.08 -1.35
CA ILE A 210 4.03 -1.40 -2.12
C ILE A 210 3.70 -1.43 -3.61
N TYR A 211 3.34 -2.59 -4.15
CA TYR A 211 2.98 -2.71 -5.56
C TYR A 211 1.70 -1.95 -5.90
N TYR A 212 0.74 -1.90 -4.97
CA TYR A 212 -0.53 -1.19 -5.14
C TYR A 212 -0.32 0.31 -5.34
N CYS A 213 0.56 0.93 -4.56
CA CYS A 213 0.83 2.37 -4.68
C CYS A 213 1.94 2.71 -5.68
N VAL A 214 2.96 1.86 -5.85
CA VAL A 214 4.16 2.21 -6.64
C VAL A 214 4.06 1.73 -8.09
N ASN A 215 3.58 0.50 -8.36
CA ASN A 215 3.55 -0.06 -9.71
C ASN A 215 2.31 0.39 -10.49
N ARG A 216 2.25 1.70 -10.78
CA ARG A 216 1.13 2.34 -11.49
C ARG A 216 0.97 1.87 -12.94
N SER A 217 1.99 1.25 -13.52
CA SER A 217 1.91 0.66 -14.88
C SER A 217 1.18 -0.68 -14.96
N TRP A 218 0.83 -1.31 -13.83
CA TRP A 218 0.27 -2.67 -13.78
C TRP A 218 1.16 -3.78 -14.37
N SER A 219 2.41 -3.47 -14.67
CA SER A 219 3.36 -4.38 -15.33
C SER A 219 3.85 -5.54 -14.45
N GLY A 220 3.64 -5.45 -13.12
CA GLY A 220 4.26 -6.35 -12.15
C GLY A 220 5.77 -6.12 -12.01
N ARG A 221 6.29 -5.02 -12.55
CA ARG A 221 7.71 -4.64 -12.52
C ARG A 221 7.84 -3.18 -12.11
N ILE A 222 8.32 -2.91 -10.89
CA ILE A 222 8.55 -1.53 -10.47
C ILE A 222 9.79 -1.00 -11.18
N SER A 223 9.58 -0.06 -12.09
CA SER A 223 10.64 0.65 -12.79
C SER A 223 11.31 1.70 -11.92
N LEU A 224 12.53 2.11 -12.29
CA LEU A 224 13.22 3.23 -11.65
C LEU A 224 12.41 4.54 -11.70
N ALA A 225 11.63 4.76 -12.75
CA ALA A 225 10.79 5.95 -12.90
C ALA A 225 9.59 5.93 -11.94
N GLU A 226 8.95 4.78 -11.76
CA GLU A 226 7.87 4.62 -10.76
C GLU A 226 8.41 4.77 -9.34
N LEU A 227 9.55 4.15 -9.03
CA LEU A 227 10.19 4.28 -7.72
C LEU A 227 10.54 5.74 -7.39
N ARG A 228 10.98 6.54 -8.38
CA ARG A 228 11.28 7.97 -8.19
C ARG A 228 10.05 8.85 -7.99
N ARG A 229 8.90 8.44 -8.54
CA ARG A 229 7.64 9.18 -8.42
C ARG A 229 6.81 8.79 -7.20
N SER A 230 7.16 7.68 -6.55
CA SER A 230 6.53 7.27 -5.31
C SER A 230 7.26 7.85 -4.09
N ASN A 231 6.66 7.65 -2.93
CA ASN A 231 7.23 8.04 -1.64
C ASN A 231 7.87 6.87 -0.87
N LEU A 232 8.05 5.70 -1.51
CA LEU A 232 8.53 4.49 -0.84
C LEU A 232 9.87 4.72 -0.11
N LEU A 233 10.83 5.37 -0.76
CA LEU A 233 12.14 5.64 -0.14
C LEU A 233 12.06 6.63 1.03
N THR A 234 11.11 7.55 0.98
CA THR A 234 10.84 8.48 2.08
C THR A 234 10.24 7.76 3.27
N VAL A 235 9.26 6.88 3.04
CA VAL A 235 8.64 6.08 4.11
C VAL A 235 9.63 5.07 4.70
N LEU A 236 10.47 4.44 3.87
CA LEU A 236 11.55 3.55 4.36
C LEU A 236 12.56 4.27 5.27
N LYS A 237 12.78 5.56 5.03
CA LYS A 237 13.60 6.39 5.92
C LYS A 237 12.89 6.63 7.25
N LEU A 238 11.59 6.92 7.22
CA LEU A 238 10.81 7.17 8.44
C LEU A 238 10.78 5.99 9.41
N LEU A 239 10.85 4.74 8.93
CA LEU A 239 10.88 3.53 9.77
C LEU A 239 11.98 3.52 10.83
N GLU A 240 13.08 4.26 10.63
CA GLU A 240 14.18 4.28 11.61
C GLU A 240 14.00 5.35 12.69
N ASP A 241 13.06 6.27 12.49
CA ASP A 241 12.81 7.42 13.36
C ASP A 241 11.48 7.28 14.15
N GLU A 242 10.59 6.37 13.73
CA GLU A 242 9.27 6.16 14.32
C GLU A 242 9.16 4.74 14.91
N ASP A 243 9.00 4.65 16.22
CA ASP A 243 8.97 3.37 16.94
C ASP A 243 7.60 2.68 16.82
N ASP A 244 6.53 3.47 16.70
CA ASP A 244 5.18 2.98 16.47
C ASP A 244 4.97 2.67 14.98
N ILE A 245 4.94 1.38 14.66
CA ILE A 245 4.76 0.93 13.27
C ILE A 245 3.41 1.35 12.69
N ASN A 246 2.38 1.57 13.52
CA ASN A 246 1.04 1.93 13.08
C ASN A 246 0.91 3.41 12.71
N ALA A 247 1.75 4.28 13.30
CA ALA A 247 1.90 5.67 12.88
C ALA A 247 2.40 5.79 11.41
N ILE A 248 3.05 4.73 10.89
CA ILE A 248 3.45 4.60 9.48
C ILE A 248 2.33 3.87 8.71
N THR A 249 1.22 4.58 8.48
CA THR A 249 0.05 4.05 7.78
C THR A 249 0.38 3.51 6.39
N GLN A 250 1.34 4.15 5.71
CA GLN A 250 1.77 3.77 4.36
C GLN A 250 2.67 2.54 4.37
N TYR A 251 2.23 1.49 3.66
CA TYR A 251 2.90 0.21 3.48
C TYR A 251 3.03 -0.67 4.74
N PHE A 252 3.50 -0.13 5.87
CA PHE A 252 4.04 -0.92 6.97
C PHE A 252 3.13 -1.08 8.20
N SER A 253 2.07 -0.29 8.36
CA SER A 253 1.14 -0.41 9.50
C SER A 253 0.69 -1.86 9.74
N TYR A 254 0.84 -2.30 10.99
CA TYR A 254 0.42 -3.63 11.44
C TYR A 254 -1.09 -3.71 11.58
N GLU A 255 -1.75 -2.66 12.05
CA GLU A 255 -3.23 -2.56 12.12
C GLU A 255 -3.87 -2.82 10.76
N HIS A 256 -3.35 -2.17 9.71
CA HIS A 256 -3.84 -2.37 8.36
C HIS A 256 -3.65 -3.83 7.90
N PHE A 257 -2.49 -4.42 8.20
CA PHE A 257 -2.25 -5.83 7.92
C PHE A 257 -3.25 -6.72 8.66
N TYR A 258 -3.52 -6.43 9.93
CA TYR A 258 -4.40 -7.24 10.77
C TYR A 258 -5.82 -7.26 10.22
N VAL A 259 -6.37 -6.10 9.88
CA VAL A 259 -7.71 -6.00 9.25
C VAL A 259 -7.77 -6.79 7.95
N ILE A 260 -6.79 -6.60 7.05
CA ILE A 260 -6.74 -7.34 5.78
C ILE A 260 -6.71 -8.85 6.02
N TYR A 261 -5.90 -9.30 6.98
CA TYR A 261 -5.76 -10.72 7.29
C TYR A 261 -7.03 -11.31 7.91
N CYS A 262 -7.67 -10.62 8.85
CA CYS A 262 -8.92 -11.07 9.48
C CYS A 262 -10.06 -11.18 8.46
N LYS A 263 -10.24 -10.15 7.61
CA LYS A 263 -11.25 -10.19 6.54
C LYS A 263 -11.00 -11.31 5.54
N PHE A 264 -9.74 -11.61 5.21
CA PHE A 264 -9.42 -12.78 4.39
C PHE A 264 -9.78 -14.09 5.10
N TRP A 265 -9.38 -14.22 6.37
CA TRP A 265 -9.58 -15.42 7.17
C TRP A 265 -11.06 -15.76 7.39
N GLU A 266 -11.92 -14.75 7.51
CA GLU A 266 -13.38 -14.92 7.60
C GLU A 266 -13.99 -15.57 6.36
N LEU A 267 -13.39 -15.30 5.19
CA LEU A 267 -13.85 -15.83 3.91
C LEU A 267 -13.24 -17.20 3.60
N ASP A 268 -11.94 -17.41 3.87
CA ASP A 268 -11.21 -18.67 3.66
C ASP A 268 -11.49 -19.70 4.78
N ARG A 269 -12.70 -20.28 4.74
CA ARG A 269 -13.21 -21.20 5.78
C ARG A 269 -12.56 -22.59 5.76
N ASP A 270 -12.07 -23.05 4.61
CA ASP A 270 -11.37 -24.31 4.45
C ASP A 270 -9.85 -24.19 4.60
N HIS A 271 -9.35 -22.95 4.76
CA HIS A 271 -7.97 -22.61 5.05
C HIS A 271 -7.00 -23.07 3.96
N ASP A 272 -7.45 -23.04 2.71
CA ASP A 272 -6.66 -23.42 1.55
C ASP A 272 -5.82 -22.26 0.99
N LEU A 273 -5.99 -21.05 1.56
CA LEU A 273 -5.32 -19.80 1.22
C LEU A 273 -5.76 -19.18 -0.10
N PHE A 274 -6.92 -19.59 -0.59
CA PHE A 274 -7.61 -19.04 -1.72
C PHE A 274 -9.04 -18.63 -1.35
N ILE A 275 -9.62 -17.78 -2.18
CA ILE A 275 -11.01 -17.35 -2.09
C ILE A 275 -11.64 -17.61 -3.45
N ASP A 276 -12.75 -18.35 -3.49
CA ASP A 276 -13.54 -18.52 -4.70
C ASP A 276 -14.65 -17.46 -4.84
N ARG A 277 -15.49 -17.56 -5.88
CA ARG A 277 -16.59 -16.63 -6.12
C ARG A 277 -17.63 -16.63 -4.98
N HIS A 278 -17.92 -17.80 -4.41
CA HIS A 278 -18.89 -17.95 -3.34
C HIS A 278 -18.35 -17.40 -2.02
N ASP A 279 -17.06 -17.59 -1.77
CA ASP A 279 -16.38 -17.01 -0.63
C ASP A 279 -16.42 -15.48 -0.73
N LEU A 280 -16.00 -14.92 -1.88
CA LEU A 280 -15.99 -13.47 -2.09
C LEU A 280 -17.40 -12.86 -2.01
N ALA A 281 -18.42 -13.57 -2.49
CA ALA A 281 -19.79 -13.11 -2.41
C ALA A 281 -20.27 -12.86 -0.99
N ARG A 282 -19.71 -13.53 0.03
CA ARG A 282 -20.08 -13.32 1.44
C ARG A 282 -19.43 -12.08 2.06
N HIS A 283 -18.48 -11.45 1.37
CA HIS A 283 -17.85 -10.23 1.85
C HIS A 283 -18.89 -9.11 2.00
N SER A 284 -18.86 -8.42 3.15
CA SER A 284 -19.79 -7.35 3.53
C SER A 284 -21.25 -7.71 3.23
N ASP A 285 -21.71 -8.85 3.75
CA ASP A 285 -23.09 -9.33 3.64
C ASP A 285 -23.67 -9.31 2.21
N HIS A 286 -22.88 -9.74 1.24
CA HIS A 286 -23.26 -9.72 -0.18
C HIS A 286 -23.46 -8.30 -0.75
N ALA A 287 -22.68 -7.32 -0.30
CA ALA A 287 -22.73 -5.94 -0.81
C ALA A 287 -22.43 -5.82 -2.31
N LEU A 288 -21.50 -6.62 -2.84
CA LEU A 288 -21.12 -6.61 -4.25
C LEU A 288 -22.06 -7.43 -5.14
N SER A 289 -22.32 -6.93 -6.35
CA SER A 289 -23.10 -7.63 -7.35
C SER A 289 -22.39 -8.88 -7.87
N SER A 290 -23.16 -9.91 -8.22
CA SER A 290 -22.64 -11.17 -8.76
C SER A 290 -21.96 -10.96 -10.13
N ARG A 291 -22.50 -10.08 -10.98
CA ARG A 291 -21.87 -9.67 -12.25
C ARG A 291 -20.48 -9.08 -12.01
N LEU A 292 -20.29 -8.25 -10.98
CA LEU A 292 -18.98 -7.68 -10.68
C LEU A 292 -18.02 -8.73 -10.13
N ILE A 293 -18.46 -9.59 -9.21
CA ILE A 293 -17.67 -10.71 -8.70
C ILE A 293 -17.17 -11.53 -9.90
N ASP A 294 -18.03 -11.79 -10.87
CA ASP A 294 -17.64 -12.54 -12.05
C ASP A 294 -16.52 -11.87 -12.86
N ARG A 295 -16.53 -10.53 -12.91
CA ARG A 295 -15.49 -9.73 -13.56
C ARG A 295 -14.17 -9.75 -12.80
N ILE A 296 -14.18 -9.77 -11.48
CA ILE A 296 -12.95 -9.90 -10.68
C ILE A 296 -12.21 -11.19 -11.04
N PHE A 297 -12.93 -12.31 -11.17
CA PHE A 297 -12.36 -13.61 -11.54
C PHE A 297 -12.19 -13.83 -13.06
N SER A 298 -12.56 -12.85 -13.90
CA SER A 298 -12.46 -12.98 -15.37
C SER A 298 -11.04 -12.81 -15.93
N GLY A 299 -10.11 -12.29 -15.11
CA GLY A 299 -8.78 -11.88 -15.55
C GLY A 299 -8.60 -10.38 -15.77
N ALA A 300 -9.65 -9.57 -15.56
CA ALA A 300 -9.58 -8.12 -15.71
C ALA A 300 -8.53 -7.48 -14.78
N VAL A 301 -8.39 -8.03 -13.57
CA VAL A 301 -7.58 -7.48 -12.47
C VAL A 301 -6.60 -8.48 -11.85
N THR A 302 -6.62 -9.75 -12.27
CA THR A 302 -5.69 -10.75 -11.74
C THR A 302 -4.29 -10.56 -12.33
N ARG A 303 -3.27 -10.61 -11.45
CA ARG A 303 -1.87 -10.38 -11.82
C ARG A 303 -1.20 -11.73 -12.08
N GLY A 304 -1.08 -12.08 -13.34
CA GLY A 304 -0.39 -13.28 -13.80
C GLY A 304 -0.52 -13.49 -15.30
N GLY A 305 0.39 -14.28 -15.89
CA GLY A 305 0.25 -14.68 -17.28
C GLY A 305 -1.04 -15.48 -17.50
N ARG A 306 -1.41 -15.71 -18.78
CA ARG A 306 -2.62 -16.45 -19.20
C ARG A 306 -2.84 -17.81 -18.52
N HIS A 307 -1.82 -18.37 -17.86
CA HIS A 307 -1.90 -19.62 -17.12
C HIS A 307 -2.73 -19.52 -15.82
N LYS A 308 -2.82 -18.34 -15.18
CA LYS A 308 -3.66 -18.11 -13.98
C LYS A 308 -5.15 -17.89 -14.29
N LEU A 309 -5.52 -17.60 -15.54
CA LEU A 309 -6.92 -17.43 -15.98
C LEU A 309 -7.78 -18.71 -15.82
N ARG A 310 -7.16 -19.83 -15.44
CA ARG A 310 -7.82 -21.14 -15.27
C ARG A 310 -8.13 -21.49 -13.83
N GLU A 311 -7.63 -20.72 -12.88
CA GLU A 311 -7.92 -20.93 -11.46
C GLU A 311 -9.08 -20.01 -11.11
N ASP A 312 -10.25 -20.60 -10.82
CA ASP A 312 -11.46 -19.90 -10.39
C ASP A 312 -11.34 -19.44 -8.92
N ARG A 313 -10.13 -18.98 -8.55
CA ARG A 313 -9.70 -18.76 -7.17
C ARG A 313 -8.73 -17.57 -7.12
N MET A 314 -8.88 -16.77 -6.07
CA MET A 314 -8.10 -15.58 -5.78
C MET A 314 -7.09 -15.90 -4.68
N SER A 315 -5.83 -15.58 -4.88
CA SER A 315 -4.81 -15.72 -3.84
C SER A 315 -4.92 -14.62 -2.77
N TYR A 316 -4.34 -14.86 -1.59
CA TYR A 316 -4.25 -13.83 -0.53
C TYR A 316 -3.75 -12.47 -1.03
N THR A 317 -2.72 -12.44 -1.87
CA THR A 317 -2.16 -11.18 -2.41
C THR A 317 -3.12 -10.46 -3.36
N GLU A 318 -3.95 -11.20 -4.09
CA GLU A 318 -5.00 -10.63 -4.94
C GLU A 318 -6.17 -10.13 -4.10
N PHE A 319 -6.48 -10.79 -2.99
CA PHE A 319 -7.46 -10.30 -2.02
C PHE A 319 -7.02 -8.98 -1.37
N VAL A 320 -5.74 -8.82 -1.03
CA VAL A 320 -5.23 -7.52 -0.56
C VAL A 320 -5.55 -6.39 -1.56
N TRP A 321 -5.39 -6.65 -2.86
CA TRP A 321 -5.71 -5.68 -3.91
C TRP A 321 -7.20 -5.39 -4.02
N PHE A 322 -8.02 -6.44 -3.94
CA PHE A 322 -9.47 -6.33 -3.89
C PHE A 322 -9.91 -5.44 -2.72
N LEU A 323 -9.50 -5.76 -1.50
CA LEU A 323 -9.96 -5.05 -0.29
C LEU A 323 -9.50 -3.59 -0.30
N LEU A 324 -8.25 -3.31 -0.66
CA LEU A 324 -7.76 -1.93 -0.80
C LEU A 324 -8.52 -1.14 -1.88
N SER A 325 -9.00 -1.80 -2.92
CA SER A 325 -9.77 -1.15 -3.99
C SER A 325 -11.23 -0.94 -3.59
N GLU A 326 -11.79 -1.85 -2.81
CA GLU A 326 -13.19 -1.81 -2.37
C GLU A 326 -13.44 -0.74 -1.31
N GLU A 327 -12.51 -0.60 -0.37
CA GLU A 327 -12.65 0.34 0.75
C GLU A 327 -12.20 1.77 0.43
N ASP A 328 -11.31 1.97 -0.56
CA ASP A 328 -10.95 3.30 -1.07
C ASP A 328 -11.06 3.36 -2.59
N LYS A 329 -12.28 3.56 -3.07
CA LYS A 329 -12.60 3.73 -4.50
C LYS A 329 -12.14 5.07 -5.09
N THR A 330 -11.55 5.95 -4.28
CA THR A 330 -10.96 7.22 -4.72
C THR A 330 -9.48 7.07 -5.09
N HIS A 331 -8.81 6.05 -4.54
CA HIS A 331 -7.41 5.78 -4.83
C HIS A 331 -7.19 5.54 -6.33
N PRO A 332 -6.16 6.14 -6.98
CA PRO A 332 -5.95 6.01 -8.42
C PRO A 332 -5.82 4.57 -8.94
N THR A 333 -5.30 3.67 -8.11
CA THR A 333 -5.24 2.22 -8.42
C THR A 333 -6.62 1.57 -8.33
N ALA A 334 -7.46 1.94 -7.37
CA ALA A 334 -8.82 1.42 -7.24
C ALA A 334 -9.69 1.84 -8.44
N VAL A 335 -9.57 3.10 -8.87
CA VAL A 335 -10.27 3.59 -10.07
C VAL A 335 -9.89 2.77 -11.31
N GLU A 336 -8.61 2.43 -11.47
CA GLU A 336 -8.15 1.53 -12.54
C GLU A 336 -8.66 0.10 -12.37
N TYR A 337 -8.70 -0.41 -11.13
CA TYR A 337 -9.18 -1.75 -10.80
C TYR A 337 -10.65 -1.91 -11.21
N TRP A 338 -11.51 -1.01 -10.76
CA TRP A 338 -12.94 -1.07 -11.04
C TRP A 338 -13.27 -0.73 -12.49
N PHE A 339 -12.56 0.22 -13.10
CA PHE A 339 -12.71 0.49 -14.53
C PHE A 339 -12.41 -0.76 -15.37
N ARG A 340 -11.34 -1.51 -15.08
CA ARG A 340 -11.03 -2.78 -15.77
C ARG A 340 -12.12 -3.83 -15.58
N CYS A 341 -12.74 -3.89 -14.40
CA CYS A 341 -13.86 -4.80 -14.16
C CYS A 341 -15.10 -4.39 -14.97
N MET A 342 -15.39 -3.09 -15.08
CA MET A 342 -16.57 -2.58 -15.77
C MET A 342 -16.42 -2.53 -17.30
N ASP A 343 -15.21 -2.33 -17.81
CA ASP A 343 -14.87 -2.38 -19.23
C ASP A 343 -14.90 -3.85 -19.69
N LEU A 344 -16.04 -4.27 -20.22
CA LEU A 344 -16.35 -5.66 -20.57
C LEU A 344 -15.59 -6.10 -21.81
N ASP A 345 -15.48 -5.22 -22.81
CA ASP A 345 -14.84 -5.51 -24.09
C ASP A 345 -13.37 -5.08 -24.16
N GLY A 346 -12.90 -4.27 -23.20
CA GLY A 346 -11.51 -3.83 -23.09
C GLY A 346 -11.14 -2.73 -24.07
N ASP A 347 -12.11 -1.98 -24.61
CA ASP A 347 -11.88 -0.92 -25.59
C ASP A 347 -11.36 0.40 -24.96
N GLY A 348 -11.36 0.49 -23.62
CA GLY A 348 -10.89 1.64 -22.87
C GLY A 348 -11.97 2.69 -22.59
N PHE A 349 -13.24 2.37 -22.80
CA PHE A 349 -14.40 3.20 -22.47
C PHE A 349 -15.49 2.37 -21.79
N LEU A 350 -16.30 3.01 -20.94
CA LEU A 350 -17.57 2.47 -20.48
C LEU A 350 -18.69 3.02 -21.37
N SER A 351 -19.28 2.12 -22.13
CA SER A 351 -20.44 2.34 -22.98
C SER A 351 -21.74 2.26 -22.18
N MET A 352 -22.82 2.79 -22.75
CA MET A 352 -24.15 2.70 -22.12
C MET A 352 -24.61 1.28 -21.88
N TYR A 353 -24.25 0.36 -22.78
CA TYR A 353 -24.55 -1.06 -22.63
C TYR A 353 -23.90 -1.67 -21.38
N GLU A 354 -22.63 -1.34 -21.12
CA GLU A 354 -21.90 -1.86 -19.96
C GLU A 354 -22.44 -1.27 -18.66
N LEU A 355 -22.78 0.02 -18.64
CA LEU A 355 -23.40 0.67 -17.49
C LEU A 355 -24.77 0.05 -17.19
N GLU A 356 -25.62 -0.13 -18.21
CA GLU A 356 -26.92 -0.78 -18.07
C GLU A 356 -26.77 -2.22 -17.59
N TYR A 357 -25.77 -2.95 -18.10
CA TYR A 357 -25.47 -4.31 -17.67
C TYR A 357 -25.20 -4.40 -16.16
N PHE A 358 -24.40 -3.51 -15.55
CA PHE A 358 -24.23 -3.57 -14.10
C PHE A 358 -25.45 -3.06 -13.35
N TYR A 359 -26.08 -1.99 -13.85
CA TYR A 359 -27.22 -1.36 -13.18
C TYR A 359 -28.47 -2.25 -13.14
N GLU A 360 -28.70 -3.08 -14.15
CA GLU A 360 -29.84 -4.02 -14.19
C GLU A 360 -29.86 -4.95 -12.96
N GLU A 361 -28.69 -5.45 -12.52
CA GLU A 361 -28.61 -6.26 -11.31
C GLU A 361 -28.87 -5.42 -10.05
N GLN A 362 -28.38 -4.18 -10.00
CA GLN A 362 -28.66 -3.27 -8.89
C GLN A 362 -30.15 -2.99 -8.73
N LEU A 363 -30.88 -2.79 -9.84
CA LEU A 363 -32.33 -2.63 -9.84
C LEU A 363 -33.03 -3.86 -9.24
N GLN A 364 -32.64 -5.06 -9.66
CA GLN A 364 -33.20 -6.31 -9.14
C GLN A 364 -32.93 -6.46 -7.64
N ARG A 365 -31.74 -6.10 -7.17
CA ARG A 365 -31.37 -6.19 -5.75
C ARG A 365 -32.12 -5.18 -4.90
N MET A 366 -32.32 -3.95 -5.38
CA MET A 366 -33.13 -2.92 -4.71
C MET A 366 -34.61 -3.30 -4.63
N ASP A 367 -35.18 -3.83 -5.73
CA ASP A 367 -36.56 -4.29 -5.77
C ASP A 367 -36.79 -5.46 -4.78
N ALA A 368 -35.83 -6.37 -4.67
CA ALA A 368 -35.89 -7.50 -3.72
C ALA A 368 -35.97 -7.08 -2.25
N ILE A 369 -35.46 -5.90 -1.88
CA ILE A 369 -35.55 -5.32 -0.53
C ILE A 369 -36.62 -4.21 -0.43
N GLY A 370 -37.41 -4.01 -1.49
CA GLY A 370 -38.53 -3.07 -1.51
C GLY A 370 -38.15 -1.59 -1.57
N ILE A 371 -36.95 -1.27 -2.09
CA ILE A 371 -36.49 0.10 -2.30
C ILE A 371 -36.94 0.59 -3.68
N GLU A 372 -37.47 1.81 -3.73
CA GLU A 372 -37.86 2.45 -4.99
C GLU A 372 -36.62 2.66 -5.87
N THR A 373 -36.71 2.19 -7.11
CA THR A 373 -35.60 2.20 -8.06
C THR A 373 -35.66 3.40 -8.98
N LEU A 374 -34.51 3.99 -9.28
CA LEU A 374 -34.37 5.03 -10.30
C LEU A 374 -34.22 4.37 -11.67
N PRO A 375 -35.01 4.74 -12.71
CA PRO A 375 -34.83 4.21 -14.05
C PRO A 375 -33.41 4.45 -14.58
N PHE A 376 -32.89 3.54 -15.41
CA PHE A 376 -31.52 3.64 -15.94
C PHE A 376 -31.27 4.96 -16.69
N GLU A 377 -32.25 5.45 -17.47
CA GLU A 377 -32.10 6.71 -18.21
C GLU A 377 -31.85 7.92 -17.28
N ASP A 378 -32.54 7.96 -16.14
CA ASP A 378 -32.39 9.03 -15.15
C ASP A 378 -31.08 8.90 -14.38
N CYS A 379 -30.75 7.68 -13.93
CA CYS A 379 -29.46 7.36 -13.31
C CYS A 379 -28.29 7.75 -14.22
N LEU A 380 -28.38 7.38 -15.50
CA LEU A 380 -27.37 7.68 -16.49
C LEU A 380 -27.18 9.19 -16.67
N CYS A 381 -28.26 9.97 -16.74
CA CYS A 381 -28.17 11.43 -16.81
C CYS A 381 -27.41 12.00 -15.61
N GLN A 382 -27.74 11.55 -14.39
CA GLN A 382 -27.04 11.98 -13.18
C GLN A 382 -25.54 11.63 -13.20
N MET A 383 -25.19 10.40 -13.63
CA MET A 383 -23.81 9.97 -13.72
C MET A 383 -23.02 10.75 -14.77
N LEU A 384 -23.63 11.06 -15.92
CA LEU A 384 -23.00 11.86 -16.97
C LEU A 384 -22.80 13.32 -16.55
N ASP A 385 -23.76 13.90 -15.83
CA ASP A 385 -23.64 15.26 -15.29
C ASP A 385 -22.56 15.35 -14.20
N MET A 386 -22.41 14.30 -13.39
CA MET A 386 -21.36 14.19 -12.38
C MET A 386 -19.97 14.04 -13.02
N ILE A 387 -19.83 13.13 -13.99
CA ILE A 387 -18.53 12.79 -14.59
C ILE A 387 -18.08 13.84 -15.60
N ARG A 388 -19.01 14.38 -16.40
CA ARG A 388 -18.76 15.26 -17.54
C ARG A 388 -17.68 14.67 -18.47
N PRO A 389 -17.99 13.54 -19.14
CA PRO A 389 -17.03 12.88 -20.02
C PRO A 389 -16.63 13.79 -21.18
N GLU A 390 -15.38 13.68 -21.62
CA GLU A 390 -14.88 14.48 -22.74
C GLU A 390 -15.59 14.14 -24.06
N VAL A 391 -15.95 12.87 -24.25
CA VAL A 391 -16.71 12.40 -25.41
C VAL A 391 -18.11 11.99 -24.95
N GLN A 392 -19.13 12.57 -25.57
CA GLN A 392 -20.52 12.22 -25.25
C GLN A 392 -20.78 10.73 -25.49
N GLY A 393 -21.57 10.12 -24.60
CA GLY A 393 -22.02 8.74 -24.76
C GLY A 393 -21.02 7.65 -24.34
N LYS A 394 -19.83 8.02 -23.85
CA LYS A 394 -18.85 7.05 -23.35
C LYS A 394 -17.93 7.65 -22.28
N ILE A 395 -17.60 6.87 -21.25
CA ILE A 395 -16.80 7.34 -20.11
C ILE A 395 -15.41 6.70 -20.18
N SER A 396 -14.35 7.49 -20.25
CA SER A 396 -12.98 6.97 -20.18
C SER A 396 -12.48 6.89 -18.73
N LEU A 397 -11.43 6.10 -18.50
CA LEU A 397 -10.71 6.08 -17.23
C LEU A 397 -10.19 7.47 -16.83
N SER A 398 -9.79 8.29 -17.81
CA SER A 398 -9.32 9.65 -17.58
C SER A 398 -10.43 10.57 -17.09
N ASP A 399 -11.68 10.35 -17.52
CA ASP A 399 -12.84 11.10 -17.06
C ASP A 399 -13.13 10.80 -15.59
N LEU A 400 -13.13 9.51 -15.20
CA LEU A 400 -13.32 9.10 -13.80
C LEU A 400 -12.24 9.67 -12.87
N LYS A 401 -10.97 9.59 -13.29
CA LYS A 401 -9.87 10.18 -12.48
C LYS A 401 -9.97 11.70 -12.32
N ARG A 402 -10.65 12.38 -13.26
CA ARG A 402 -10.83 13.84 -13.23
C ARG A 402 -12.02 14.27 -12.37
N CYS A 403 -13.09 13.48 -12.31
CA CYS A 403 -14.33 13.87 -11.62
C CYS A 403 -14.22 13.84 -10.10
N LYS A 404 -13.31 13.04 -9.52
CA LYS A 404 -13.09 12.85 -8.07
C LYS A 404 -14.31 12.32 -7.29
N MET A 405 -15.39 11.93 -7.97
CA MET A 405 -16.61 11.35 -7.38
C MET A 405 -16.71 9.85 -7.71
N THR A 406 -15.58 9.15 -7.75
CA THR A 406 -15.50 7.77 -8.25
C THR A 406 -16.15 6.76 -7.32
N SER A 407 -16.12 6.98 -6.00
CA SER A 407 -16.82 6.13 -5.03
C SER A 407 -18.32 6.06 -5.33
N ILE A 408 -18.98 7.22 -5.42
CA ILE A 408 -20.41 7.31 -5.77
C ILE A 408 -20.69 6.60 -7.09
N PHE A 409 -19.93 6.93 -8.15
CA PHE A 409 -20.13 6.29 -9.46
C PHE A 409 -20.08 4.77 -9.38
N PHE A 410 -19.03 4.22 -8.78
CA PHE A 410 -18.85 2.78 -8.71
C PHE A 410 -19.88 2.09 -7.82
N ASP A 411 -20.18 2.67 -6.66
CA ASP A 411 -21.16 2.11 -5.73
C ASP A 411 -22.55 2.06 -6.36
N THR A 412 -22.98 3.09 -7.10
CA THR A 412 -24.23 3.10 -7.87
C THR A 412 -24.38 1.88 -8.78
N PHE A 413 -23.31 1.44 -9.45
CA PHE A 413 -23.39 0.34 -10.41
C PHE A 413 -23.21 -1.05 -9.80
N PHE A 414 -22.56 -1.20 -8.64
CA PHE A 414 -22.25 -2.56 -8.17
C PHE A 414 -22.13 -2.78 -6.65
N ASN A 415 -22.17 -1.75 -5.81
CA ASN A 415 -22.16 -1.91 -4.35
C ASN A 415 -23.46 -1.35 -3.77
N LEU A 416 -24.38 -2.24 -3.41
CA LEU A 416 -25.70 -1.84 -2.93
C LEU A 416 -25.64 -1.16 -1.56
N GLU A 417 -24.85 -1.69 -0.63
CA GLU A 417 -24.76 -1.16 0.73
C GLU A 417 -24.22 0.27 0.73
N LYS A 418 -23.04 0.48 0.12
CA LYS A 418 -22.43 1.82 0.03
C LYS A 418 -23.26 2.79 -0.81
N TYR A 419 -23.97 2.31 -1.84
CA TYR A 419 -24.91 3.15 -2.57
C TYR A 419 -26.02 3.69 -1.68
N LEU A 420 -26.63 2.84 -0.84
CA LEU A 420 -27.69 3.26 0.08
C LEU A 420 -27.16 4.25 1.14
N ASP A 421 -25.92 4.08 1.57
CA ASP A 421 -25.27 5.04 2.47
C ASP A 421 -25.10 6.42 1.81
N HIS A 422 -24.69 6.47 0.53
CA HIS A 422 -24.55 7.74 -0.20
C HIS A 422 -25.90 8.45 -0.37
N GLU A 423 -26.97 7.71 -0.67
CA GLU A 423 -28.32 8.27 -0.82
C GLU A 423 -28.90 8.84 0.48
N GLN A 424 -28.51 8.25 1.62
CA GLN A 424 -28.95 8.71 2.95
C GLN A 424 -28.09 9.84 3.52
N ARG A 425 -26.87 10.03 3.00
CA ARG A 425 -25.92 11.01 3.53
C ARG A 425 -26.32 12.43 3.13
N ASP A 426 -26.35 13.33 4.11
CA ASP A 426 -26.67 14.74 3.89
C ASP A 426 -25.64 15.35 2.90
N PRO A 427 -26.06 16.01 1.80
CA PRO A 427 -25.17 16.67 0.84
C PRO A 427 -24.20 17.70 1.47
N PHE A 428 -24.51 18.21 2.66
CA PHE A 428 -23.68 19.16 3.40
C PHE A 428 -22.72 18.52 4.41
N ALA A 429 -22.79 17.20 4.64
CA ALA A 429 -21.91 16.50 5.58
C ALA A 429 -20.46 16.41 5.05
N SER A 430 -20.27 16.15 3.75
CA SER A 430 -18.96 16.00 3.11
C SER A 430 -18.08 17.25 3.18
N GLN A 431 -18.69 18.44 3.33
CA GLN A 431 -17.95 19.70 3.47
C GLN A 431 -17.36 19.90 4.87
N ARG A 432 -17.90 19.24 5.91
CA ARG A 432 -17.41 19.38 7.29
C ARG A 432 -16.25 18.45 7.60
N ASP A 433 -16.17 17.31 6.91
CA ASP A 433 -15.11 16.31 7.11
C ASP A 433 -13.74 16.80 6.59
N HIS A 434 -13.71 17.71 5.61
CA HIS A 434 -12.48 18.29 5.07
C HIS A 434 -11.82 19.36 5.96
N ASP A 435 -12.58 19.98 6.88
CA ASP A 435 -12.11 21.17 7.61
C ASP A 435 -11.51 20.88 9.00
N ASN A 436 -11.64 19.67 9.55
CA ASN A 436 -11.51 19.51 11.01
C ASN A 436 -10.20 18.92 11.55
N GLU A 437 -9.34 18.25 10.78
CA GLU A 437 -8.03 17.80 11.28
C GLU A 437 -6.98 17.83 10.17
N GLY A 438 -5.86 18.54 10.37
CA GLY A 438 -4.83 18.85 9.37
C GLY A 438 -4.06 17.65 8.76
N ARG A 439 -4.60 16.43 8.84
CA ARG A 439 -4.26 15.27 8.02
C ARG A 439 -5.56 14.68 7.48
N GLU A 440 -5.85 14.92 6.21
CA GLU A 440 -6.88 14.16 5.50
C GLU A 440 -6.46 12.69 5.45
N LEU A 441 -7.01 11.88 6.37
CA LEU A 441 -6.89 10.43 6.35
C LEU A 441 -7.63 9.90 5.11
N SER A 442 -7.04 8.91 4.44
CA SER A 442 -7.71 8.24 3.32
C SER A 442 -8.89 7.42 3.82
N ASP A 443 -9.83 7.10 2.92
CA ASP A 443 -10.96 6.22 3.26
C ASP A 443 -10.47 4.84 3.75
N TRP A 444 -9.37 4.33 3.18
CA TRP A 444 -8.72 3.11 3.66
C TRP A 444 -8.18 3.25 5.08
N ASP A 445 -7.50 4.36 5.40
CA ASP A 445 -6.91 4.56 6.73
C ASP A 445 -8.01 4.68 7.79
N ARG A 446 -9.13 5.34 7.47
CA ARG A 446 -10.31 5.43 8.34
C ARG A 446 -10.95 4.06 8.57
N TYR A 447 -11.25 3.35 7.48
CA TYR A 447 -11.82 2.00 7.55
C TYR A 447 -10.95 1.05 8.36
N ALA A 448 -9.64 1.03 8.10
CA ALA A 448 -8.73 0.14 8.80
C ALA A 448 -8.62 0.46 10.30
N ALA A 449 -8.67 1.73 10.69
CA ALA A 449 -8.68 2.13 12.10
C ALA A 449 -9.97 1.65 12.80
N GLU A 450 -11.13 1.92 12.20
CA GLU A 450 -12.44 1.54 12.74
C GLU A 450 -12.59 0.01 12.87
N GLU A 451 -12.25 -0.73 11.81
CA GLU A 451 -12.32 -2.20 11.83
C GLU A 451 -11.32 -2.82 12.81
N TYR A 452 -10.13 -2.24 12.93
CA TYR A 452 -9.16 -2.72 13.90
C TYR A 452 -9.68 -2.55 15.33
N GLU A 453 -10.27 -1.39 15.66
CA GLU A 453 -10.88 -1.15 16.96
C GLU A 453 -12.00 -2.15 17.26
N LEU A 454 -12.87 -2.44 16.28
CA LEU A 454 -13.94 -3.42 16.41
C LEU A 454 -13.39 -4.84 16.65
N LEU A 455 -12.43 -5.28 15.85
CA LEU A 455 -11.80 -6.61 16.00
C LEU A 455 -11.14 -6.77 17.37
N VAL A 456 -10.44 -5.75 17.85
CA VAL A 456 -9.82 -5.75 19.18
C VAL A 456 -10.88 -5.73 20.30
N ALA A 457 -11.99 -5.00 20.12
CA ALA A 457 -13.08 -4.96 21.10
C ALA A 457 -13.82 -6.30 21.21
N GLU A 458 -14.10 -6.96 20.08
CA GLU A 458 -14.70 -8.30 20.04
C GLU A 458 -13.81 -9.35 20.72
N GLU A 459 -12.49 -9.21 20.57
CA GLU A 459 -11.51 -10.06 21.25
C GLU A 459 -11.46 -9.81 22.78
N GLY A 460 -11.72 -8.57 23.23
CA GLY A 460 -11.75 -8.20 24.64
C GLY A 460 -13.06 -8.53 25.38
N GLY A 461 -14.16 -8.72 24.66
CA GLY A 461 -15.50 -8.97 25.23
C GLY A 461 -15.83 -10.44 25.54
N GLN A 462 -14.97 -11.39 25.18
CA GLN A 462 -15.25 -12.84 25.32
C GLN A 462 -14.79 -13.51 26.63
N ASP A 463 -14.35 -12.79 27.67
CA ASP A 463 -14.12 -13.35 29.02
C ASP A 463 -14.23 -12.28 30.12
N PRO A 464 -15.29 -12.29 30.96
CA PRO A 464 -15.19 -12.96 32.29
C PRO A 464 -16.50 -13.60 32.82
N GLN A 465 -17.41 -14.07 31.96
CA GLN A 465 -18.68 -14.70 32.42
C GLN A 465 -18.72 -16.23 32.35
N GLU A 466 -17.77 -16.90 31.70
CA GLU A 466 -17.71 -18.38 31.74
C GLU A 466 -16.99 -18.93 32.99
N ASP A 467 -16.07 -18.18 33.60
CA ASP A 467 -15.38 -18.62 34.82
C ASP A 467 -16.25 -18.54 36.10
N LEU A 468 -17.29 -17.71 36.12
CA LEU A 468 -18.19 -17.57 37.29
C LEU A 468 -19.30 -18.63 37.36
N ARG A 469 -19.45 -19.49 36.35
CA ARG A 469 -20.46 -20.57 36.35
C ARG A 469 -19.91 -21.94 36.76
N LEU A 470 -18.60 -22.08 36.88
CA LEU A 470 -17.96 -23.33 37.29
C LEU A 470 -17.64 -23.40 38.79
N GLU A 471 -17.77 -22.29 39.52
CA GLU A 471 -17.55 -22.26 40.99
C GLU A 471 -18.83 -22.57 41.81
N ASP A 472 -20.02 -22.58 41.19
CA ASP A 472 -21.29 -22.89 41.87
C ASP A 472 -21.73 -24.38 41.73
N GLU A 473 -20.93 -25.23 41.09
CA GLU A 473 -21.18 -26.69 40.98
C GLU A 473 -20.02 -27.57 41.48
N MET A 474 -19.28 -27.13 42.51
CA MET A 474 -18.35 -28.00 43.26
C MET A 474 -18.73 -28.17 44.74
#